data_AF-A0A1I6G6V4-F1
#
_entry.id   AF-A0A1I6G6V4-F1
#
_cell.length_a   1.000
_cell.length_b   1.000
_cell.length_c   1.000
_cell.angle_alpha   90.00
_cell.angle_beta   90.00
_cell.angle_gamma   90.00
#
_symmetry.space_group_name_H-M   'P 1'
#
loop_
_entity.id
_entity.type
_entity.pdbx_description
1 polymer ?
#
loop_
_entity_poly.entity_id
_entity_poly.type
_entity_poly.pdbx_seq_one_letter_code
_entity_poly.pdbx_strand_id
1 'polypeptide(L)' 'MHCSECDVEMHRVDSRRGSDCEDHTTFECPECGDRSQRTRWRPL' A
#
# COMPACT_ATOMS: atom_id res chain seq x y z
N MET A 1 -4.78 4.99 3.65
CA MET A 1 -4.84 5.33 2.21
C MET A 1 -6.29 5.16 1.85
N HIS A 2 -6.92 6.12 1.17
CA HIS A 2 -8.32 5.98 0.74
C HIS A 2 -8.35 5.67 -0.76
N CYS A 3 -9.30 4.82 -1.16
CA CYS A 3 -9.54 4.53 -2.57
C CYS A 3 -10.17 5.76 -3.24
N SER A 4 -9.64 6.20 -4.38
CA SER A 4 -10.15 7.40 -5.08
C SER A 4 -11.56 7.22 -5.67
N GLU A 5 -11.99 5.98 -5.89
CA GLU A 5 -13.32 5.67 -6.43
C GLU A 5 -14.36 5.45 -5.33
N CYS A 6 -14.02 4.65 -4.32
CA CYS A 6 -14.96 4.26 -3.27
C CYS A 6 -14.91 5.17 -2.04
N ASP A 7 -13.87 6.01 -1.92
CA ASP A 7 -13.57 6.84 -0.74
C ASP A 7 -13.46 6.05 0.59
N VAL A 8 -13.28 4.73 0.52
CA VAL A 8 -13.12 3.86 1.69
C VAL A 8 -11.65 3.66 2.05
N GLU A 9 -11.39 3.32 3.31
CA GLU A 9 -10.06 3.02 3.80
C GLU A 9 -9.53 1.71 3.18
N MET A 10 -8.39 1.80 2.51
CA MET A 10 -7.70 0.67 1.89
C MET A 10 -6.88 -0.09 2.94
N HIS A 11 -6.94 -1.42 2.91
CA HIS A 11 -6.17 -2.31 3.79
C HIS A 11 -4.79 -2.62 3.21
N ARG A 12 -3.79 -2.76 4.08
CA ARG A 12 -2.44 -3.15 3.67
C ARG A 12 -2.42 -4.64 3.35
N VAL A 13 -2.06 -5.01 2.12
CA VAL A 13 -1.97 -6.40 1.66
C VAL A 13 -0.53 -6.90 1.53
N ASP A 14 0.45 -6.03 1.78
CA ASP A 14 1.84 -6.41 1.66
C ASP A 14 2.29 -7.38 2.77
N SER A 15 2.80 -8.55 2.35
CA SER A 15 3.29 -9.62 3.23
C SER A 15 4.82 -9.73 3.24
N ARG A 16 5.53 -8.92 2.45
CA ARG A 16 6.99 -9.02 2.27
C ARG A 16 7.66 -7.79 2.88
N ARG A 17 8.19 -7.99 4.08
CA ARG A 17 9.15 -7.06 4.70
C ARG A 17 10.41 -7.02 3.84
N GLY A 18 10.42 -6.14 2.84
CA GLY A 18 11.53 -5.95 1.90
C GLY A 18 12.82 -5.67 2.64
N SER A 19 13.86 -6.46 2.34
CA SER A 19 15.14 -6.42 3.05
C SER A 19 16.15 -5.43 2.47
N ASP A 20 15.75 -4.59 1.53
CA ASP A 20 16.63 -3.65 0.83
C ASP A 20 15.96 -2.29 0.88
N CYS A 21 16.64 -1.29 1.48
CA CYS A 21 16.57 0.18 1.42
C CYS A 21 15.24 0.94 1.06
N GLU A 22 14.33 0.34 0.32
CA GLU A 22 13.02 0.83 -0.14
C GLU A 22 11.88 0.03 0.52
N ASP A 23 11.05 0.70 1.32
CA ASP A 23 9.81 0.11 1.85
C ASP A 23 8.71 0.28 0.80
N HIS A 24 8.38 -0.80 0.10
CA HIS A 24 7.19 -0.88 -0.75
C HIS A 24 6.01 -1.34 0.10
N THR A 25 5.00 -0.47 0.22
CA THR A 25 3.74 -0.82 0.88
C THR A 25 2.61 -0.86 -0.13
N THR A 26 2.03 -2.04 -0.32
CA THR A 26 0.82 -2.24 -1.15
C THR A 26 -0.45 -2.16 -0.30
N PHE A 27 -1.41 -1.37 -0.77
CA PHE A 27 -2.75 -1.22 -0.21
C PHE A 27 -3.79 -1.68 -1.24
N GLU A 28 -4.88 -2.28 -0.77
CA GLU A 28 -5.99 -2.75 -1.59
C GLU A 28 -7.31 -2.21 -1.05
N CYS A 29 -8.25 -1.86 -1.93
CA CYS A 29 -9.60 -1.46 -1.56
C CYS A 29 -10.47 -2.71 -1.35
N PRO A 30 -11.15 -2.86 -0.21
CA PRO A 30 -11.99 -4.04 0.04
C PRO A 30 -13.28 -4.07 -0.81
N GLU A 31 -13.74 -2.93 -1.30
CA GLU A 31 -15.01 -2.81 -2.03
C GLU A 31 -14.83 -3.08 -3.54
N CYS A 32 -13.83 -2.46 -4.18
CA CYS A 32 -13.61 -2.56 -5.62
C CYS A 32 -12.36 -3.36 -6.02
N GLY A 33 -11.48 -3.71 -5.06
CA GLY A 33 -10.22 -4.40 -5.33
C GLY A 33 -9.13 -3.52 -5.96
N ASP A 34 -9.30 -2.20 -5.99
CA ASP A 34 -8.28 -1.27 -6.49
C ASP A 34 -7.00 -1.36 -5.65
N ARG A 35 -5.83 -1.31 -6.30
CA ARG A 35 -4.53 -1.51 -5.67
C ARG A 35 -3.65 -0.29 -5.84
N SER A 36 -3.16 0.23 -4.71
CA SER A 36 -2.27 1.39 -4.68
C SER A 36 -0.99 1.06 -3.94
N GLN A 37 0.16 1.48 -4.49
CA GLN A 37 1.47 1.26 -3.92
C GLN A 37 2.09 2.56 -3.45
N ARG A 38 2.60 2.58 -2.22
CA ARG A 38 3.46 3.67 -1.73
C ARG A 38 4.87 3.13 -1.54
N THR A 39 5.82 3.75 -2.22
CA THR A 39 7.24 3.54 -1.97
C THR A 39 7.72 4.62 -1.00
N ARG A 40 8.33 4.20 0.11
CA ARG A 40 8.99 5.10 1.05
C ARG A 40 10.46 4.72 1.21
N TRP A 41 11.33 5.68 0.95
CA TRP A 41 12.75 5.57 1.27
C TRP A 41 12.94 5.64 2.79
N ARG A 42 13.62 4.65 3.39
CA ARG A 42 14.07 4.75 4.78
C ARG A 42 15.43 5.46 4.79
N PRO A 43 15.59 6.61 5.47
CA PRO A 43 16.92 7.14 5.70
C PRO A 43 17.68 6.14 6.60
N LEU A 44 18.88 5.73 6.15
CA LEU A 44 19.80 4.84 6.83
C LEU A 44 20.31 5.44 8.15
#